data_AF-A0A7Y9I9G7-F1
#
_entry.id   AF-A0A7Y9I9G7-F1
#
_cell.length_a   1.000
_cell.length_b   1.000
_cell.length_c   1.000
_cell.angle_alpha   90.00
_cell.angle_beta   90.00
_cell.angle_gamma   90.00
#
_symmetry.space_group_name_H-M   'P 1'
#
loop_
_entity.id
_entity.type
_entity.pdbx_description
1 polymer ?
#
loop_
_entity_poly.entity_id
_entity_poly.type
_entity_poly.pdbx_seq_one_letter_code
_entity_poly.pdbx_strand_id
1 'polypeptide(L)'
;MRVRLIGANPFLTLYRDGAPVAYASVWRVDWSERGAGHALVYGDAERVRVIGPDPDLGLWLAESYNRYFQDVCAGLPWHEPELIKAPVDWHLDLATGLRAKADDLEVEVADPIDRQLGRNDAYQLGEVTNILSTVWMPCRIGTIKINGEPVEGELKITTDPLYSSAAIADAEVWCWPE
;
A
#
# COMPACT_ATOMS: atom_id res chain seq x y z
N MET A 1 -19.70 12.08 -10.53
CA MET A 1 -18.62 11.52 -9.69
C MET A 1 -19.23 10.83 -8.47
N ARG A 2 -19.00 9.53 -8.32
CA ARG A 2 -19.50 8.72 -7.20
C ARG A 2 -18.31 8.16 -6.41
N VAL A 3 -18.29 8.39 -5.09
CA VAL A 3 -17.23 7.86 -4.21
C VAL A 3 -17.25 6.33 -4.23
N ARG A 4 -16.07 5.73 -4.34
CA ARG A 4 -15.84 4.28 -4.38
C ARG A 4 -15.12 3.81 -3.11
N LEU A 5 -14.10 4.56 -2.66
CA LEU A 5 -13.31 4.26 -1.46
C LEU A 5 -12.80 5.57 -0.84
N ILE A 6 -12.80 5.63 0.48
CA ILE A 6 -12.14 6.66 1.30
C ILE A 6 -11.24 5.94 2.31
N GLY A 7 -9.98 6.36 2.42
CA GLY A 7 -9.06 5.72 3.35
C GLY A 7 -7.62 6.23 3.30
N ALA A 8 -6.72 5.31 3.61
CA ALA A 8 -5.28 5.48 3.56
C ALA A 8 -4.63 4.18 3.07
N ASN A 9 -3.52 4.34 2.36
CA ASN A 9 -2.67 3.26 1.87
C ASN A 9 -1.19 3.63 1.96
N PRO A 10 -0.55 3.59 3.14
CA PRO A 10 0.89 3.59 3.21
C PRO A 10 1.44 2.27 2.65
N PHE A 11 2.52 2.37 1.91
CA PHE A 11 3.14 1.24 1.26
C PHE A 11 4.65 1.41 1.20
N LEU A 12 5.32 0.31 0.87
CA LEU A 12 6.72 0.31 0.50
C LEU A 12 7.06 -0.83 -0.45
N THR A 13 8.11 -0.62 -1.22
CA THR A 13 8.77 -1.62 -2.06
C THR A 13 10.26 -1.63 -1.73
N LEU A 14 10.77 -2.81 -1.42
CA LEU A 14 12.18 -3.08 -1.15
C LEU A 14 12.87 -3.60 -2.42
N TYR A 15 14.12 -3.18 -2.63
CA TYR A 15 14.94 -3.54 -3.78
C TYR A 15 16.26 -4.17 -3.34
N ARG A 16 16.81 -5.04 -4.18
CA ARG A 16 18.16 -5.59 -4.08
C ARG A 16 18.79 -5.60 -5.46
N ASP A 17 20.01 -5.08 -5.57
CA ASP A 17 20.73 -4.98 -6.85
C ASP A 17 19.90 -4.32 -7.98
N GLY A 18 19.01 -3.38 -7.60
CA GLY A 18 18.12 -2.67 -8.52
C GLY A 18 16.83 -3.40 -8.90
N ALA A 19 16.62 -4.65 -8.48
CA ALA A 19 15.40 -5.41 -8.70
C ALA A 19 14.50 -5.40 -7.45
N PRO A 20 13.15 -5.33 -7.59
CA PRO A 20 12.25 -5.42 -6.45
C PRO A 20 12.31 -6.83 -5.85
N VAL A 21 12.26 -6.92 -4.51
CA VAL A 21 12.31 -8.21 -3.79
C VAL A 21 11.07 -8.44 -2.94
N ALA A 22 10.44 -7.38 -2.44
CA ALA A 22 9.19 -7.46 -1.71
C ALA A 22 8.46 -6.12 -1.72
N TYR A 23 7.15 -6.14 -1.56
CA TYR A 23 6.35 -4.97 -1.28
C TYR A 23 5.35 -5.24 -0.16
N ALA A 24 4.92 -4.17 0.50
CA ALA A 24 3.74 -4.20 1.35
C ALA A 24 2.91 -2.94 1.16
N SER A 25 1.60 -3.08 1.28
CA SER A 25 0.62 -2.00 1.21
C SER A 25 -0.41 -2.24 2.30
N VAL A 26 -0.54 -1.26 3.17
CA VAL A 26 -1.34 -1.36 4.38
C VAL A 26 -2.53 -0.42 4.22
N TRP A 27 -3.73 -0.97 4.25
CA TRP A 27 -4.96 -0.24 4.04
C TRP A 27 -5.67 0.05 5.34
N ARG A 28 -6.10 1.31 5.49
CA ARG A 28 -7.23 1.71 6.33
C ARG A 28 -8.34 2.18 5.40
N VAL A 29 -9.47 1.50 5.41
CA VAL A 29 -10.66 1.90 4.66
C VAL A 29 -11.66 2.49 5.64
N ASP A 30 -11.86 3.80 5.55
CA ASP A 30 -12.82 4.53 6.38
C ASP A 30 -14.25 4.33 5.84
N TRP A 31 -14.40 4.22 4.52
CA TRP A 31 -15.64 3.88 3.83
C TRP A 31 -15.36 3.30 2.43
N SER A 32 -16.14 2.32 1.97
CA SER A 32 -16.13 1.88 0.57
C SER A 32 -17.42 1.17 0.17
N GLU A 33 -17.58 0.92 -1.12
CA GLU A 33 -18.65 0.06 -1.67
C GLU A 33 -18.60 -1.39 -1.16
N ARG A 34 -17.48 -1.81 -0.53
CA ARG A 34 -17.28 -3.14 0.06
C ARG A 34 -17.17 -3.13 1.59
N GLY A 35 -17.52 -2.01 2.23
CA GLY A 35 -17.40 -1.86 3.68
C GLY A 35 -16.12 -1.17 4.13
N ALA A 36 -15.92 -1.10 5.44
CA ALA A 36 -14.79 -0.43 6.08
C ALA A 36 -13.96 -1.43 6.87
N GLY A 37 -12.67 -1.13 7.10
CA GLY A 37 -11.78 -2.02 7.82
C GLY A 37 -10.32 -1.80 7.47
N HIS A 38 -9.47 -2.76 7.86
CA HIS A 38 -8.06 -2.76 7.54
C HIS A 38 -7.69 -4.01 6.73
N ALA A 39 -6.65 -3.89 5.92
CA ALA A 39 -6.04 -5.02 5.23
C ALA A 39 -4.54 -4.75 5.04
N LEU A 40 -3.73 -5.79 5.00
CA LEU A 40 -2.32 -5.72 4.68
C LEU A 40 -2.07 -6.65 3.49
N VAL A 41 -1.64 -6.08 2.37
CA VAL A 41 -1.21 -6.82 1.19
C VAL A 41 0.30 -6.87 1.16
N TYR A 42 0.86 -8.06 1.11
CA TYR A 42 2.29 -8.32 0.95
C TYR A 42 2.52 -9.14 -0.32
N GLY A 43 3.62 -8.90 -1.00
CA GLY A 43 4.06 -9.80 -2.05
C GLY A 43 5.57 -9.84 -2.22
N ASP A 44 6.05 -10.97 -2.70
CA ASP A 44 7.43 -11.25 -3.07
C ASP A 44 7.45 -12.01 -4.42
N ALA A 45 8.59 -12.63 -4.75
CA ALA A 45 8.71 -13.40 -6.00
C ALA A 45 7.83 -14.67 -6.03
N GLU A 46 7.45 -15.21 -4.88
CA GLU A 46 6.83 -16.52 -4.72
C GLU A 46 5.34 -16.45 -4.43
N ARG A 47 4.88 -15.37 -3.77
CA ARG A 47 3.51 -15.31 -3.25
C ARG A 47 2.98 -13.90 -3.08
N VAL A 48 1.66 -13.81 -2.99
CA VAL A 48 0.91 -12.65 -2.52
C VAL A 48 0.11 -13.08 -1.30
N ARG A 49 0.20 -12.32 -0.20
CA ARG A 49 -0.57 -12.54 1.03
C ARG A 49 -1.47 -11.35 1.28
N VAL A 50 -2.71 -11.63 1.66
CA VAL A 50 -3.70 -10.61 2.03
C VAL A 50 -4.20 -10.93 3.42
N ILE A 51 -3.85 -10.07 4.37
CA ILE A 51 -4.07 -10.29 5.80
C ILE A 51 -5.07 -9.24 6.32
N GLY A 52 -6.17 -9.68 6.92
CA GLY A 52 -7.15 -8.75 7.49
C GLY A 52 -8.32 -9.43 8.18
N PRO A 53 -9.10 -8.71 9.00
CA PRO A 53 -10.26 -9.25 9.68
C PRO A 53 -11.40 -9.63 8.73
N ASP A 54 -11.47 -8.96 7.57
CA ASP A 54 -12.44 -9.20 6.51
C ASP A 54 -11.70 -9.63 5.22
N PRO A 55 -11.70 -10.94 4.91
CA PRO A 55 -11.04 -11.46 3.71
C PRO A 55 -11.65 -10.93 2.39
N ASP A 56 -12.94 -10.62 2.35
CA ASP A 56 -13.60 -10.15 1.13
C ASP A 56 -13.18 -8.71 0.81
N LEU A 57 -13.10 -7.86 1.84
CA LEU A 57 -12.54 -6.51 1.71
C LEU A 57 -11.07 -6.58 1.28
N GLY A 58 -10.27 -7.42 1.94
CA GLY A 58 -8.86 -7.58 1.62
C GLY A 58 -8.61 -8.03 0.19
N LEU A 59 -9.32 -9.08 -0.26
CA LEU A 59 -9.21 -9.59 -1.62
C LEU A 59 -9.63 -8.52 -2.64
N TRP A 60 -10.71 -7.79 -2.37
CA TRP A 60 -11.14 -6.71 -3.24
C TRP A 60 -10.10 -5.60 -3.38
N LEU A 61 -9.44 -5.20 -2.28
CA LEU A 61 -8.34 -4.22 -2.32
C LEU A 61 -7.16 -4.75 -3.15
N ALA A 62 -6.75 -5.99 -2.90
CA ALA A 62 -5.65 -6.62 -3.61
C ALA A 62 -5.89 -6.67 -5.13
N GLU A 63 -7.06 -7.17 -5.53
CA GLU A 63 -7.42 -7.39 -6.94
C GLU A 63 -7.91 -6.13 -7.66
N SER A 64 -8.48 -5.16 -6.97
CA SER A 64 -8.98 -3.95 -7.63
C SER A 64 -7.97 -2.82 -7.67
N TYR A 65 -6.97 -2.82 -6.78
CA TYR A 65 -6.04 -1.72 -6.58
C TYR A 65 -4.58 -2.18 -6.64
N ASN A 66 -4.13 -2.98 -5.66
CA ASN A 66 -2.71 -3.28 -5.47
C ASN A 66 -2.04 -3.88 -6.71
N ARG A 67 -2.68 -4.86 -7.37
CA ARG A 67 -2.13 -5.50 -8.57
C ARG A 67 -1.85 -4.55 -9.74
N TYR A 68 -2.43 -3.34 -9.70
CA TYR A 68 -2.26 -2.33 -10.73
C TYR A 68 -1.36 -1.16 -10.30
N PHE A 69 -0.96 -1.07 -9.03
CA PHE A 69 -0.03 -0.06 -8.57
C PHE A 69 1.40 -0.41 -8.98
N GLN A 70 1.83 0.14 -10.11
CA GLN A 70 3.14 -0.11 -10.68
C GLN A 70 4.29 0.24 -9.72
N ASP A 71 4.16 1.33 -8.95
CA ASP A 71 5.17 1.74 -7.97
C ASP A 71 5.24 0.81 -6.74
N VAL A 72 4.16 0.07 -6.46
CA VAL A 72 4.07 -0.87 -5.33
C VAL A 72 4.53 -2.26 -5.76
N CYS A 73 3.88 -2.86 -6.75
CA CYS A 73 4.26 -4.20 -7.20
C CYS A 73 5.61 -4.21 -7.92
N ALA A 74 6.00 -3.09 -8.53
CA ALA A 74 7.31 -2.85 -9.16
C ALA A 74 7.76 -3.90 -10.20
N GLY A 75 6.85 -4.70 -10.73
CA GLY A 75 7.15 -5.77 -11.68
C GLY A 75 7.35 -7.16 -11.04
N LEU A 76 7.16 -7.30 -9.73
CA LEU A 76 7.02 -8.62 -9.10
C LEU A 76 5.81 -9.37 -9.68
N PRO A 77 5.88 -10.70 -9.83
CA PRO A 77 4.74 -11.50 -10.28
C PRO A 77 3.53 -11.33 -9.37
N TRP A 78 2.34 -11.23 -9.96
CA TRP A 78 1.09 -11.27 -9.20
C TRP A 78 0.55 -12.71 -9.17
N HIS A 79 0.75 -13.38 -8.05
CA HIS A 79 0.21 -14.72 -7.79
C HIS A 79 -1.20 -14.63 -7.20
N GLU A 80 -1.94 -15.74 -7.24
CA GLU A 80 -3.23 -15.84 -6.56
C GLU A 80 -3.07 -15.51 -5.05
N PRO A 81 -3.83 -14.57 -4.50
CA PRO A 81 -3.64 -14.16 -3.11
C PRO A 81 -3.96 -15.24 -2.07
N GLU A 82 -3.03 -15.48 -1.15
CA GLU A 82 -3.25 -16.23 0.08
C GLU A 82 -4.01 -15.37 1.09
N LEU A 83 -5.27 -15.72 1.37
CA LEU A 83 -6.12 -14.99 2.30
C LEU A 83 -5.93 -15.46 3.74
N ILE A 84 -5.56 -14.54 4.64
CA ILE A 84 -5.30 -14.83 6.05
C ILE A 84 -6.19 -13.94 6.91
N LYS A 85 -7.03 -14.57 7.73
CA LYS A 85 -7.92 -13.86 8.65
C LYS A 85 -7.21 -13.55 9.96
N ALA A 86 -6.80 -12.30 10.14
CA ALA A 86 -6.15 -11.81 11.36
C ALA A 86 -6.44 -10.32 11.58
N PRO A 87 -6.45 -9.81 12.83
CA PRO A 87 -6.52 -8.37 13.07
C PRO A 87 -5.27 -7.68 12.49
N VAL A 88 -5.45 -6.43 12.07
CA VAL A 88 -4.35 -5.53 11.70
C VAL A 88 -4.23 -4.48 12.80
N ASP A 89 -3.14 -4.54 13.56
CA ASP A 89 -2.77 -3.45 14.47
C ASP A 89 -2.20 -2.30 13.62
N TRP A 90 -2.73 -1.10 13.79
CA TRP A 90 -2.48 0.05 12.93
C TRP A 90 -2.22 1.28 13.78
N HIS A 91 -1.05 1.89 13.59
CA HIS A 91 -0.69 3.16 14.19
C HIS A 91 -0.10 4.09 13.15
N LEU A 92 -0.87 5.11 12.77
CA LEU A 92 -0.45 6.16 11.84
C LEU A 92 -0.43 7.51 12.55
N ASP A 93 0.72 8.18 12.47
CA ASP A 93 0.86 9.60 12.75
C ASP A 93 1.52 10.25 11.53
N LEU A 94 0.83 11.19 10.90
CA LEU A 94 1.29 11.87 9.67
C LEU A 94 2.57 12.68 9.89
N ALA A 95 2.96 12.96 11.14
CA ALA A 95 4.23 13.59 11.46
C ALA A 95 5.40 12.60 11.45
N THR A 96 5.18 11.34 11.89
CA THR A 96 6.27 10.39 12.16
C THR A 96 6.28 9.17 11.25
N GLY A 97 5.12 8.61 10.89
CA GLY A 97 5.05 7.37 10.12
C GLY A 97 3.85 6.47 10.42
N LEU A 98 3.80 5.36 9.68
CA LEU A 98 3.00 4.17 9.95
C LEU A 98 3.83 3.09 10.64
N ARG A 99 3.23 2.43 11.64
CA ARG A 99 3.56 1.07 12.04
C ARG A 99 2.31 0.20 11.95
N ALA A 100 2.44 -0.96 11.32
CA ALA A 100 1.36 -1.93 11.23
C ALA A 100 1.86 -3.35 11.49
N LYS A 101 1.01 -4.17 12.09
CA LYS A 101 1.27 -5.59 12.34
C LYS A 101 0.03 -6.42 12.06
N ALA A 102 0.19 -7.50 11.31
CA ALA A 102 -0.87 -8.45 11.06
C ALA A 102 -0.26 -9.86 10.91
N ASP A 103 -0.77 -10.82 11.70
CA ASP A 103 -0.20 -12.17 11.76
C ASP A 103 1.31 -12.15 12.10
N ASP A 104 2.17 -12.74 11.27
CA ASP A 104 3.63 -12.74 11.40
C ASP A 104 4.32 -11.55 10.72
N LEU A 105 3.55 -10.65 10.11
CA LEU A 105 4.05 -9.56 9.28
C LEU A 105 4.03 -8.23 10.04
N GLU A 106 5.15 -7.50 10.01
CA GLU A 106 5.27 -6.14 10.52
C GLU A 106 5.77 -5.21 9.40
N VAL A 107 5.16 -4.03 9.31
CA VAL A 107 5.50 -3.00 8.31
C VAL A 107 5.70 -1.67 9.03
N GLU A 108 6.80 -0.99 8.71
CA GLU A 108 7.06 0.38 9.15
C GLU A 108 7.38 1.25 7.94
N VAL A 109 6.73 2.41 7.86
CA VAL A 109 7.03 3.48 6.89
C VAL A 109 7.14 4.77 7.67
N ALA A 110 8.31 5.40 7.70
CA ALA A 110 8.57 6.49 8.64
C ALA A 110 9.48 7.59 8.07
N ASP A 111 9.57 8.69 8.82
CA ASP A 111 10.32 9.89 8.46
C ASP A 111 9.86 10.52 7.13
N PRO A 112 8.65 11.14 7.11
CA PRO A 112 8.11 11.77 5.91
C PRO A 112 8.98 12.95 5.44
N ILE A 113 9.40 12.90 4.18
CA ILE A 113 10.29 13.88 3.53
C ILE A 113 9.52 15.13 3.13
N ASP A 114 8.30 14.96 2.61
CA ASP A 114 7.46 16.02 2.06
C ASP A 114 5.96 15.64 2.18
N ARG A 115 5.05 16.58 1.88
CA ARG A 115 3.60 16.39 1.88
C ARG A 115 2.98 17.07 0.67
N GLN A 116 2.44 16.27 -0.25
CA GLN A 116 1.96 16.73 -1.54
C GLN A 116 0.51 16.33 -1.75
N LEU A 117 -0.34 17.28 -2.16
CA LEU A 117 -1.68 16.96 -2.63
C LEU A 117 -1.60 16.47 -4.08
N GLY A 118 -1.96 15.21 -4.29
CA GLY A 118 -2.08 14.60 -5.61
C GLY A 118 -3.53 14.50 -6.04
N ARG A 119 -3.77 14.73 -7.34
CA ARG A 119 -5.03 14.41 -8.00
C ARG A 119 -4.77 13.85 -9.39
N ASN A 120 -5.42 12.74 -9.72
CA ASN A 120 -5.43 12.16 -11.05
C ASN A 120 -6.88 11.85 -11.45
N ASP A 121 -7.38 12.55 -12.46
CA ASP A 121 -8.77 12.41 -12.94
C ASP A 121 -8.97 11.24 -13.92
N ALA A 122 -7.91 10.53 -14.28
CA ALA A 122 -7.93 9.42 -15.23
C ALA A 122 -7.00 8.28 -14.79
N TYR A 123 -6.97 7.98 -13.49
CA TYR A 123 -6.13 6.92 -12.92
C TYR A 123 -6.64 5.55 -13.39
N GLN A 124 -5.79 4.79 -14.08
CA GLN A 124 -6.14 3.46 -14.58
C GLN A 124 -5.84 2.38 -13.53
N LEU A 125 -6.86 1.58 -13.20
CA LEU A 125 -6.72 0.34 -12.45
C LEU A 125 -7.17 -0.80 -13.38
N GLY A 126 -6.21 -1.40 -14.08
CA GLY A 126 -6.50 -2.31 -15.17
C GLY A 126 -7.23 -1.59 -16.31
N GLU A 127 -8.40 -2.10 -16.69
CA GLU A 127 -9.28 -1.48 -17.71
C GLU A 127 -10.25 -0.45 -17.13
N VAL A 128 -10.18 -0.21 -15.81
CA VAL A 128 -11.13 0.66 -15.11
C VAL A 128 -10.49 2.03 -14.87
N THR A 129 -11.11 3.06 -15.45
CA THR A 129 -10.74 4.45 -15.16
C THR A 129 -11.35 4.87 -13.82
N ASN A 130 -10.55 5.53 -13.00
CA ASN A 130 -10.93 6.08 -11.70
C ASN A 130 -10.43 7.52 -11.59
N ILE A 131 -11.01 8.26 -10.63
CA ILE A 131 -10.47 9.51 -10.14
C ILE A 131 -9.85 9.24 -8.77
N LEU A 132 -8.60 9.67 -8.58
CA LEU A 132 -7.88 9.61 -7.31
C LEU A 132 -7.59 11.02 -6.82
N SER A 133 -7.85 11.29 -5.54
CA SER A 133 -7.25 12.41 -4.80
C SER A 133 -6.62 11.85 -3.53
N THR A 134 -5.41 12.29 -3.20
CA THR A 134 -4.66 11.74 -2.06
C THR A 134 -3.64 12.75 -1.55
N VAL A 135 -3.33 12.69 -0.27
CA VAL A 135 -2.12 13.32 0.27
C VAL A 135 -1.01 12.29 0.26
N TRP A 136 0.02 12.59 -0.51
CA TRP A 136 1.19 11.75 -0.69
C TRP A 136 2.36 12.25 0.15
N MET A 137 2.98 11.36 0.93
CA MET A 137 4.12 11.68 1.79
C MET A 137 5.25 10.65 1.56
N PRO A 138 6.23 10.92 0.68
CA PRO A 138 7.38 10.04 0.50
C PRO A 138 8.19 9.98 1.81
N CYS A 139 8.70 8.81 2.16
CA CYS A 139 9.32 8.53 3.47
C CYS A 139 10.78 8.06 3.31
N ARG A 140 11.64 8.33 4.30
CA ARG A 140 13.05 7.88 4.29
C ARG A 140 13.24 6.46 4.79
N ILE A 141 12.32 5.97 5.62
CA ILE A 141 12.42 4.69 6.30
C ILE A 141 11.29 3.80 5.81
N GLY A 142 11.63 2.54 5.51
CA GLY A 142 10.69 1.51 5.12
C GLY A 142 11.25 0.15 5.50
N THR A 143 10.53 -0.61 6.32
CA THR A 143 10.92 -1.97 6.68
C THR A 143 9.73 -2.93 6.59
N ILE A 144 10.02 -4.16 6.19
CA ILE A 144 9.10 -5.30 6.25
C ILE A 144 9.79 -6.37 7.10
N LYS A 145 9.08 -6.96 8.06
CA LYS A 145 9.57 -8.11 8.83
C LYS A 145 8.58 -9.26 8.76
N ILE A 146 9.12 -10.47 8.64
CA ILE A 146 8.36 -11.72 8.68
C ILE A 146 8.88 -12.54 9.85
N ASN A 147 7.99 -12.91 10.78
CA ASN A 147 8.37 -13.58 12.03
C ASN A 147 9.44 -12.81 12.83
N GLY A 148 9.40 -11.47 12.76
CA GLY A 148 10.36 -10.58 13.43
C GLY A 148 11.68 -10.38 12.68
N GLU A 149 11.96 -11.17 11.63
CA GLU A 149 13.17 -11.05 10.83
C GLU A 149 12.97 -10.07 9.67
N PRO A 150 13.88 -9.10 9.47
CA PRO A 150 13.80 -8.16 8.36
C PRO A 150 13.89 -8.86 7.00
N VAL A 151 13.00 -8.49 6.08
CA VAL A 151 13.16 -8.82 4.66
C VAL A 151 14.34 -8.01 4.12
N GLU A 152 15.35 -8.71 3.65
CA GLU A 152 16.55 -8.10 3.08
C GLU A 152 16.24 -7.30 1.81
N GLY A 153 16.45 -5.98 1.86
CA GLY A 153 16.36 -5.07 0.73
C GLY A 153 16.43 -3.62 1.21
N GLU A 154 16.53 -2.70 0.26
CA GLU A 154 16.65 -1.26 0.52
C GLU A 154 15.57 -0.47 -0.22
N LEU A 155 15.22 0.71 0.29
CA LEU A 155 14.36 1.63 -0.43
C LEU A 155 15.08 2.27 -1.60
N LYS A 156 14.34 2.53 -2.68
CA LYS A 156 14.81 3.39 -3.76
C LYS A 156 14.37 4.82 -3.46
N ILE A 157 15.34 5.71 -3.26
CA ILE A 157 15.09 7.13 -2.98
C ILE A 157 15.88 8.00 -3.96
N THR A 158 15.23 8.98 -4.58
CA THR A 158 15.89 10.02 -5.39
C THR A 158 15.48 11.40 -4.88
N THR A 159 16.36 12.40 -5.06
CA THR A 159 16.13 13.76 -4.55
C THR A 159 15.68 14.74 -5.63
N ASP A 160 15.92 14.45 -6.92
CA ASP A 160 15.51 15.28 -8.04
C ASP A 160 15.26 14.42 -9.31
N PRO A 161 14.00 14.11 -9.66
CA PRO A 161 12.80 14.41 -8.88
C PRO A 161 12.77 13.67 -7.54
N LEU A 162 12.08 14.23 -6.54
CA LEU A 162 11.87 13.55 -5.26
C LEU A 162 11.01 12.30 -5.46
N TYR A 163 11.55 11.14 -5.12
CA TYR A 163 10.84 9.87 -5.12
C TYR A 163 11.32 9.03 -3.93
N SER A 164 10.39 8.28 -3.34
CA SER A 164 10.70 7.20 -2.43
C SER A 164 9.81 6.01 -2.77
N SER A 165 10.38 4.81 -2.78
CA SER A 165 9.60 3.58 -2.88
C SER A 165 8.87 3.23 -1.59
N ALA A 166 8.95 4.06 -0.54
CA ALA A 166 8.06 4.04 0.62
C ALA A 166 7.33 5.38 0.75
N ALA A 167 6.02 5.34 0.90
CA ALA A 167 5.23 6.54 1.11
C ALA A 167 3.97 6.27 1.92
N ILE A 168 3.45 7.33 2.53
CA ILE A 168 2.12 7.37 3.13
C ILE A 168 1.20 8.01 2.10
N ALA A 169 0.22 7.26 1.60
CA ALA A 169 -0.97 7.83 0.99
C ALA A 169 -2.05 7.90 2.08
N ASP A 170 -2.50 9.10 2.44
CA ASP A 170 -3.61 9.32 3.38
C ASP A 170 -4.60 10.32 2.79
N ALA A 171 -5.81 10.41 3.36
CA ALA A 171 -6.93 11.13 2.76
C ALA A 171 -7.18 10.69 1.30
N GLU A 172 -7.02 9.39 1.05
CA GLU A 172 -7.15 8.76 -0.25
C GLU A 172 -8.63 8.62 -0.60
N VAL A 173 -9.08 9.32 -1.64
CA VAL A 173 -10.47 9.31 -2.12
C VAL A 173 -10.47 8.83 -3.57
N TRP A 174 -11.06 7.67 -3.77
CA TRP A 174 -11.29 7.07 -5.07
C TRP A 174 -12.73 7.27 -5.51
N CYS A 175 -12.93 7.67 -6.76
CA CYS A 175 -14.25 7.86 -7.35
C CYS A 175 -14.37 7.21 -8.73
N TRP A 176 -15.60 6.83 -9.06
CA TRP A 176 -15.98 6.54 -10.44
C TRP A 176 -16.03 7.83 -11.28
N PRO A 177 -15.52 7.81 -12.53
CA PRO A 177 -15.64 8.90 -13.49
C PRO A 177 -17.05 8.92 -14.09
N GLU A 178 -18.01 9.45 -13.32
CA GLU A 178 -19.46 9.53 -13.60
C GLU A 178 -20.22 8.20 -13.75
#